data_AF-A0A535M2G6-F1
#
_entry.id   AF-A0A535M2G6-F1
#
_cell.length_a   1.000
_cell.length_b   1.000
_cell.length_c   1.000
_cell.angle_alpha   90.00
_cell.angle_beta   90.00
_cell.angle_gamma   90.00
#
_symmetry.space_group_name_H-M   'P 1'
#
loop_
_entity.id
_entity.type
_entity.pdbx_description
1 polymer ?
#
loop_
_entity_poly.entity_id
_entity_poly.type
_entity_poly.pdbx_seq_one_letter_code
_entity_poly.pdbx_strand_id
1 'polypeptide(L)'
;MGRHNGGVALHRVLRPAVTPVGHVAAEPTAEPTAVAEAVELYHRTYTTLLRSSGETRLRVLESSHKAMGSSLHPLAASSDIDLGAFLYACRRLPPEILRSSLVVMGQSSEVFARHGYSFDGWTLTDAPGRRRRWYHDGGSTLAVLVASASDVDDLVPTLVAFQIEWNKLNERLRATGVPGSDAALPSAAECAAVLGGREDDWAQLVEVWGAGFRDSLSRMASRRLSLRVRMLGGSRVGSARVTRRWWSPVLDLLREHHVAERPVYFVSSNSHSVVNLLSGVVARRQHELVEFVDQQGPAEMRDELRRFRDGTAEGDWSNFLYYAARLYFRALPRDSAELRERREEERRVGVFHVASDTALDVAAQVIGTSTTRSASRRTTSCARSPRPSASCAASTPSARRRRSTPTSAT
;
A
#
# COMPACT_ATOMS: atom_id res chain seq x y z
N MET A 1 -15.79 -63.03 26.76
CA MET A 1 -15.97 -62.17 25.57
C MET A 1 -17.07 -61.17 25.88
N GLY A 2 -16.74 -59.88 25.99
CA GLY A 2 -17.71 -58.81 26.26
C GLY A 2 -17.02 -57.51 26.71
N ARG A 3 -17.16 -56.45 25.92
CA ARG A 3 -16.45 -55.15 25.95
C ARG A 3 -16.89 -54.29 27.17
N HIS A 4 -15.97 -53.70 27.95
CA HIS A 4 -15.48 -52.30 27.89
C HIS A 4 -16.53 -51.20 27.66
N ASN A 5 -16.84 -50.44 28.72
CA ASN A 5 -16.95 -48.98 28.68
C ASN A 5 -16.89 -48.37 30.11
N GLY A 6 -15.75 -47.77 30.47
CA GLY A 6 -15.58 -47.01 31.71
C GLY A 6 -15.06 -45.61 31.34
N GLY A 7 -15.95 -44.63 31.33
CA GLY A 7 -15.62 -43.23 31.03
C GLY A 7 -14.91 -42.57 32.22
N VAL A 8 -13.78 -41.92 31.94
CA VAL A 8 -13.05 -41.08 32.89
C VAL A 8 -13.46 -39.62 32.71
N ALA A 9 -13.67 -38.95 33.84
CA ALA A 9 -14.20 -37.61 33.98
C ALA A 9 -13.33 -36.52 33.34
N LEU A 10 -13.97 -35.53 32.69
CA LEU A 10 -13.37 -34.27 32.26
C LEU A 10 -13.66 -33.18 33.29
N HIS A 11 -12.60 -32.45 33.66
CA HIS A 11 -12.61 -31.33 34.58
C HIS A 11 -13.58 -30.21 34.17
N ARG A 12 -14.35 -29.74 35.16
CA ARG A 12 -15.29 -28.63 35.08
C ARG A 12 -14.53 -27.30 35.04
N VAL A 13 -14.55 -26.61 33.90
CA VAL A 13 -14.07 -25.23 33.77
C VAL A 13 -15.15 -24.28 34.28
N LEU A 14 -14.85 -23.54 35.35
CA LEU A 14 -15.68 -22.47 35.90
C LEU A 14 -15.68 -21.27 34.93
N ARG A 15 -16.87 -20.80 34.55
CA ARG A 15 -17.06 -19.52 33.85
C ARG A 15 -16.92 -18.36 34.85
N PRO A 16 -16.16 -17.29 34.55
CA PRO A 16 -16.15 -16.10 35.39
C PRO A 16 -17.44 -15.30 35.19
N ALA A 17 -17.95 -14.74 36.29
CA ALA A 17 -19.12 -13.85 36.30
C ALA A 17 -18.77 -12.49 35.69
N VAL A 18 -19.58 -12.03 34.74
CA VAL A 18 -19.50 -10.69 34.15
C VAL A 18 -20.45 -9.78 34.91
N THR A 19 -19.91 -8.75 35.58
CA THR A 19 -20.67 -7.63 36.14
C THR A 19 -21.08 -6.67 35.02
N PRO A 20 -22.33 -6.17 34.97
CA PRO A 20 -22.76 -5.25 33.92
C PRO A 20 -22.22 -3.85 34.22
N VAL A 21 -21.38 -3.34 33.33
CA VAL A 21 -21.04 -1.91 33.26
C VAL A 21 -22.17 -1.21 32.50
N GLY A 22 -22.69 -0.13 33.08
CA GLY A 22 -23.85 0.60 32.56
C GLY A 22 -23.67 1.06 31.12
N HIS A 23 -24.63 0.69 30.26
CA HIS A 23 -24.76 1.23 28.92
C HIS A 23 -25.23 2.68 28.99
N VAL A 24 -24.38 3.61 28.53
CA VAL A 24 -24.84 4.89 27.99
C VAL A 24 -25.65 4.55 26.74
N ALA A 25 -26.91 4.96 26.71
CA ALA A 25 -27.85 4.67 25.64
C ALA A 25 -27.29 5.17 24.30
N ALA A 26 -27.02 4.24 23.38
CA ALA A 26 -26.78 4.56 21.99
C ALA A 26 -28.11 5.02 21.37
N GLU A 27 -28.08 6.15 20.65
CA GLU A 27 -29.18 6.61 19.81
C GLU A 27 -29.57 5.56 18.76
N PRO A 28 -30.82 5.57 18.24
CA PRO A 28 -31.34 4.49 17.42
C PRO A 28 -30.55 4.40 16.12
N THR A 29 -29.90 3.26 15.88
CA THR A 29 -29.34 2.89 14.58
C THR A 29 -30.44 2.95 13.53
N ALA A 30 -30.27 3.82 12.52
CA ALA A 30 -31.16 3.92 11.37
C ALA A 30 -31.43 2.54 10.76
N GLU A 31 -32.67 2.30 10.29
CA GLU A 31 -33.01 1.05 9.63
C GLU A 31 -32.09 0.80 8.42
N PRO A 32 -31.65 -0.45 8.16
CA PRO A 32 -30.71 -0.78 7.07
C PRO A 32 -31.14 -0.25 5.69
N THR A 33 -32.44 -0.12 5.46
CA THR A 33 -33.06 0.47 4.28
C THR A 33 -32.72 1.96 4.11
N ALA A 34 -32.83 2.74 5.19
CA ALA A 34 -32.54 4.18 5.17
C ALA A 34 -31.06 4.47 4.85
N VAL A 35 -30.14 3.64 5.35
CA VAL A 35 -28.70 3.76 5.04
C VAL A 35 -28.45 3.48 3.56
N ALA A 36 -29.04 2.41 3.02
CA ALA A 36 -28.90 2.07 1.61
C ALA A 36 -29.46 3.16 0.69
N GLU A 37 -30.64 3.70 1.01
CA GLU A 37 -31.26 4.82 0.27
C GLU A 37 -30.39 6.08 0.27
N ALA A 38 -29.78 6.41 1.41
CA ALA A 38 -28.89 7.57 1.51
C ALA A 38 -27.60 7.40 0.67
N VAL A 39 -27.03 6.20 0.63
CA VAL A 39 -25.89 5.84 -0.24
C VAL A 39 -26.27 5.95 -1.71
N GLU A 40 -27.42 5.41 -2.11
CA GLU A 40 -27.91 5.50 -3.48
C GLU A 40 -28.19 6.95 -3.90
N LEU A 41 -28.78 7.75 -3.02
CA LEU A 41 -29.02 9.16 -3.25
C LEU A 41 -27.70 9.91 -3.46
N TYR A 42 -26.71 9.68 -2.61
CA TYR A 42 -25.39 10.28 -2.74
C TYR A 42 -24.71 9.89 -4.06
N HIS A 43 -24.71 8.59 -4.40
CA HIS A 43 -24.18 8.08 -5.67
C HIS A 43 -24.86 8.74 -6.88
N ARG A 44 -26.20 8.80 -6.88
CA ARG A 44 -26.98 9.44 -7.94
C ARG A 44 -26.68 10.94 -8.06
N THR A 45 -26.48 11.60 -6.92
CA THR A 45 -26.19 13.04 -6.86
C THR A 45 -24.88 13.35 -7.55
N TYR A 46 -23.77 12.72 -7.15
CA TYR A 46 -22.49 13.03 -7.77
C TYR A 46 -22.40 12.52 -9.21
N THR A 47 -22.96 11.36 -9.54
CA THR A 47 -22.95 10.87 -10.93
C THR A 47 -23.74 11.78 -11.87
N THR A 48 -24.83 12.39 -11.39
CA THR A 48 -25.59 13.39 -12.16
C THR A 48 -24.81 14.68 -12.32
N LEU A 49 -24.21 15.20 -11.24
CA LEU A 49 -23.41 16.43 -11.29
C LEU A 49 -22.22 16.30 -12.25
N LEU A 50 -21.54 15.14 -12.25
CA LEU A 50 -20.40 14.88 -13.12
C LEU A 50 -20.79 14.66 -14.59
N ARG A 51 -22.07 14.53 -14.94
CA ARG A 51 -22.51 14.56 -16.35
C ARG A 51 -22.57 15.98 -16.90
N SER A 52 -22.59 17.00 -16.04
CA SER A 52 -22.54 18.39 -16.49
C SER A 52 -21.17 18.72 -17.12
N SER A 53 -21.15 19.57 -18.13
CA SER A 53 -19.93 19.95 -18.87
C SER A 53 -19.02 20.92 -18.10
N GLY A 54 -19.56 21.55 -17.06
CA GLY A 54 -18.92 22.60 -16.28
C GLY A 54 -18.22 22.09 -15.02
N GLU A 55 -17.52 23.01 -14.37
CA GLU A 55 -16.94 22.78 -13.06
C GLU A 55 -18.02 22.86 -11.98
N THR A 56 -18.01 21.89 -11.06
CA THR A 56 -18.92 21.84 -9.93
C THR A 56 -18.15 22.01 -8.63
N ARG A 57 -18.59 22.93 -7.76
CA ARG A 57 -18.01 23.07 -6.42
C ARG A 57 -18.39 21.87 -5.55
N LEU A 58 -17.43 21.21 -4.92
CA LEU A 58 -17.69 20.03 -4.07
C LEU A 58 -18.61 20.32 -2.88
N ARG A 59 -18.74 21.58 -2.46
CA ARG A 59 -19.66 21.99 -1.39
C ARG A 59 -21.10 21.49 -1.60
N VAL A 60 -21.54 21.31 -2.85
CA VAL A 60 -22.90 20.83 -3.17
C VAL A 60 -23.13 19.39 -2.73
N LEU A 61 -22.06 18.62 -2.55
CA LEU A 61 -22.10 17.22 -2.15
C LEU A 61 -21.99 17.03 -0.63
N GLU A 62 -21.56 18.06 0.12
CA GLU A 62 -21.29 17.94 1.57
C GLU A 62 -22.54 17.49 2.35
N SER A 63 -23.70 18.10 2.09
CA SER A 63 -24.94 17.76 2.81
C SER A 63 -25.34 16.29 2.59
N SER A 64 -25.32 15.84 1.33
CA SER A 64 -25.61 14.44 1.00
C SER A 64 -24.54 13.47 1.50
N HIS A 65 -23.26 13.88 1.56
CA HIS A 65 -22.18 13.07 2.11
C HIS A 65 -22.33 12.86 3.62
N LYS A 66 -22.70 13.92 4.35
CA LYS A 66 -23.01 13.86 5.78
C LYS A 66 -24.22 12.96 6.05
N ALA A 67 -25.28 13.11 5.27
CA ALA A 67 -26.50 12.31 5.40
C ALA A 67 -26.30 10.82 5.05
N MET A 68 -25.36 10.50 4.14
CA MET A 68 -25.04 9.12 3.78
C MET A 68 -24.49 8.29 4.94
N GLY A 69 -23.87 8.93 5.94
CA GLY A 69 -23.29 8.20 7.08
C GLY A 69 -22.16 7.26 6.66
N SER A 70 -21.16 7.78 5.93
CA SER A 70 -20.04 6.97 5.45
C SER A 70 -19.29 6.28 6.59
N SER A 71 -19.06 4.97 6.49
CA SER A 71 -18.20 4.25 7.42
C SER A 71 -16.73 4.69 7.39
N LEU A 72 -16.29 5.32 6.30
CA LEU A 72 -14.95 5.89 6.16
C LEU A 72 -14.85 7.34 6.64
N HIS A 73 -15.98 7.94 7.03
CA HIS A 73 -16.05 9.31 7.52
C HIS A 73 -17.17 9.47 8.55
N PRO A 74 -17.12 8.72 9.67
CA PRO A 74 -18.19 8.68 10.66
C PRO A 74 -18.49 10.03 11.32
N LEU A 75 -17.50 10.93 11.45
CA LEU A 75 -17.71 12.24 12.07
C LEU A 75 -18.04 13.35 11.06
N ALA A 76 -18.40 13.03 9.81
CA ALA A 76 -18.68 14.03 8.78
C ALA A 76 -19.70 15.10 9.19
N ALA A 77 -20.75 14.68 9.91
CA ALA A 77 -21.82 15.57 10.37
C ALA A 77 -21.50 16.28 11.70
N SER A 78 -20.52 15.79 12.46
CA SER A 78 -20.08 16.37 13.73
C SER A 78 -19.21 17.62 13.51
N SER A 79 -19.11 18.48 14.52
CA SER A 79 -18.08 19.52 14.62
C SER A 79 -16.70 18.95 14.97
N ASP A 80 -16.64 17.70 15.41
CA ASP A 80 -15.40 16.99 15.70
C ASP A 80 -14.62 16.64 14.43
N ILE A 81 -13.29 16.72 14.52
CA ILE A 81 -12.41 16.35 13.42
C ILE A 81 -12.31 14.83 13.34
N ASP A 82 -12.50 14.31 12.14
CA ASP A 82 -12.26 12.93 11.75
C ASP A 82 -10.86 12.79 11.14
N LEU A 83 -9.84 12.66 12.00
CA LEU A 83 -8.47 12.49 11.52
C LEU A 83 -8.27 11.16 10.78
N GLY A 84 -9.08 10.13 11.08
CA GLY A 84 -9.08 8.86 10.36
C GLY A 84 -9.51 9.04 8.90
N ALA A 85 -10.63 9.73 8.67
CA ALA A 85 -11.11 10.06 7.32
C ALA A 85 -10.14 10.99 6.57
N PHE A 86 -9.56 11.96 7.28
CA PHE A 86 -8.61 12.89 6.71
C PHE A 86 -7.30 12.21 6.31
N LEU A 87 -6.74 11.34 7.17
CA LEU A 87 -5.58 10.50 6.86
C LEU A 87 -5.85 9.57 5.68
N TYR A 88 -7.04 8.96 5.64
CA TYR A 88 -7.46 8.13 4.52
C TYR A 88 -7.41 8.91 3.20
N ALA A 89 -7.89 10.16 3.21
CA ALA A 89 -7.83 11.03 2.05
C ALA A 89 -6.41 11.47 1.69
N CYS A 90 -5.59 11.89 2.66
CA CYS A 90 -4.18 12.24 2.45
C CYS A 90 -3.38 11.10 1.83
N ARG A 91 -3.68 9.84 2.18
CA ARG A 91 -3.04 8.67 1.57
C ARG A 91 -3.53 8.40 0.14
N ARG A 92 -4.69 8.90 -0.27
CA ARG A 92 -5.29 8.61 -1.59
C ARG A 92 -5.22 9.76 -2.60
N LEU A 93 -4.72 10.90 -2.16
CA LEU A 93 -4.56 12.11 -2.96
C LEU A 93 -3.08 12.47 -3.04
N PRO A 94 -2.62 13.06 -4.16
CA PRO A 94 -1.25 13.54 -4.27
C PRO A 94 -1.04 14.76 -3.35
N PRO A 95 0.18 15.01 -2.84
CA PRO A 95 0.47 16.11 -1.91
C PRO A 95 0.11 17.48 -2.48
N GLU A 96 0.11 17.64 -3.80
CA GLU A 96 -0.32 18.85 -4.48
C GLU A 96 -1.79 19.23 -4.26
N ILE A 97 -2.63 18.32 -3.73
CA ILE A 97 -4.01 18.66 -3.36
C ILE A 97 -4.06 19.81 -2.35
N LEU A 98 -3.03 19.95 -1.49
CA LEU A 98 -2.91 21.01 -0.49
C LEU A 98 -2.87 22.42 -1.12
N ARG A 99 -2.49 22.55 -2.40
CA ARG A 99 -2.45 23.82 -3.15
C ARG A 99 -3.46 23.91 -4.29
N SER A 100 -4.22 22.84 -4.52
CA SER A 100 -5.14 22.76 -5.65
C SER A 100 -6.52 23.33 -5.32
N SER A 101 -7.19 23.85 -6.35
CA SER A 101 -8.57 24.35 -6.28
C SER A 101 -9.50 23.66 -7.29
N LEU A 102 -8.94 22.94 -8.27
CA LEU A 102 -9.66 22.23 -9.31
C LEU A 102 -9.09 20.83 -9.49
N VAL A 103 -9.97 19.82 -9.49
CA VAL A 103 -9.64 18.44 -9.87
C VAL A 103 -10.41 18.09 -11.15
N VAL A 104 -9.67 17.81 -12.22
CA VAL A 104 -10.20 17.44 -13.53
C VAL A 104 -10.01 15.93 -13.73
N MET A 105 -11.10 15.22 -13.93
CA MET A 105 -11.11 13.77 -14.15
C MET A 105 -11.35 13.48 -15.63
N GLY A 106 -10.68 12.48 -16.18
CA GLY A 106 -10.90 12.04 -17.55
C GLY A 106 -10.26 10.70 -17.82
N GLN A 107 -10.61 10.06 -18.94
CA GLN A 107 -10.22 8.67 -19.20
C GLN A 107 -8.96 8.51 -20.06
N SER A 108 -8.44 9.60 -20.63
CA SER A 108 -7.28 9.56 -21.51
C SER A 108 -6.72 10.96 -21.76
N SER A 109 -5.42 11.09 -22.01
CA SER A 109 -4.78 12.38 -22.34
C SER A 109 -5.43 13.08 -23.54
N GLU A 110 -5.94 12.36 -24.54
CA GLU A 110 -6.60 12.97 -25.70
C GLU A 110 -7.97 13.58 -25.36
N VAL A 111 -8.61 13.12 -24.28
CA VAL A 111 -9.84 13.74 -23.76
C VAL A 111 -9.47 15.06 -23.08
N PHE A 112 -8.40 15.08 -22.30
CA PHE A 112 -7.88 16.28 -21.66
C PHE A 112 -7.47 17.34 -22.69
N ALA A 113 -6.66 16.96 -23.68
CA ALA A 113 -6.18 17.87 -24.72
C ALA A 113 -7.33 18.53 -25.50
N ARG A 114 -8.37 17.76 -25.86
CA ARG A 114 -9.58 18.30 -26.53
C ARG A 114 -10.36 19.32 -25.70
N HIS A 115 -10.18 19.34 -24.38
CA HIS A 115 -10.82 20.30 -23.48
C HIS A 115 -9.85 21.37 -22.97
N GLY A 116 -8.69 21.53 -23.62
CA GLY A 116 -7.71 22.58 -23.32
C GLY A 116 -6.72 22.23 -22.20
N TYR A 117 -6.68 20.97 -21.75
CA TYR A 117 -5.69 20.49 -20.79
C TYR A 117 -4.61 19.68 -21.51
N SER A 118 -3.55 20.33 -21.99
CA SER A 118 -2.34 19.61 -22.42
C SER A 118 -1.48 19.30 -21.20
N PHE A 119 -0.93 18.08 -21.15
CA PHE A 119 0.00 17.69 -20.08
C PHE A 119 1.45 18.09 -20.38
N ASP A 120 1.70 18.81 -21.48
CA ASP A 120 3.02 19.36 -21.76
C ASP A 120 3.44 20.32 -20.63
N GLY A 121 4.56 20.02 -19.98
CA GLY A 121 5.05 20.79 -18.82
C GLY A 121 4.32 20.51 -17.50
N TRP A 122 3.29 19.65 -17.47
CA TRP A 122 2.67 19.22 -16.22
C TRP A 122 3.54 18.17 -15.52
N THR A 123 3.55 18.21 -14.19
CA THR A 123 4.32 17.26 -13.38
C THR A 123 3.49 16.02 -13.12
N LEU A 124 4.02 14.85 -13.47
CA LEU A 124 3.43 13.56 -13.08
C LEU A 124 3.59 13.36 -11.56
N THR A 125 2.50 13.10 -10.86
CA THR A 125 2.47 12.88 -9.40
C THR A 125 1.68 11.61 -9.07
N ASP A 126 1.85 11.09 -7.85
CA ASP A 126 1.27 9.84 -7.37
C ASP A 126 0.67 10.01 -5.96
N ALA A 127 -0.28 9.14 -5.63
CA ALA A 127 -0.85 9.04 -4.29
C ALA A 127 -0.32 7.78 -3.57
N PRO A 128 0.00 7.84 -2.26
CA PRO A 128 0.60 6.73 -1.53
C PRO A 128 -0.20 5.40 -1.54
N GLY A 129 -1.53 5.49 -1.40
CA GLY A 129 -2.42 4.39 -1.04
C GLY A 129 -3.39 3.93 -2.13
N ARG A 130 -3.49 4.66 -3.25
CA ARG A 130 -4.31 4.25 -4.40
C ARG A 130 -3.68 4.75 -5.69
N ARG A 131 -3.17 3.81 -6.49
CA ARG A 131 -2.50 4.10 -7.76
C ARG A 131 -3.51 4.65 -8.77
N ARG A 132 -3.36 5.93 -9.06
CA ARG A 132 -4.02 6.66 -10.15
C ARG A 132 -2.98 7.56 -10.76
N ARG A 133 -3.04 7.76 -12.07
CA ARG A 133 -2.10 8.65 -12.74
C ARG A 133 -2.57 10.10 -12.59
N TRP A 134 -1.82 10.89 -11.85
CA TRP A 134 -2.11 12.30 -11.62
C TRP A 134 -1.13 13.20 -12.36
N TYR A 135 -1.61 14.36 -12.79
CA TYR A 135 -0.80 15.43 -13.37
C TYR A 135 -1.13 16.72 -12.66
N HIS A 136 -0.11 17.50 -12.30
CA HIS A 136 -0.26 18.81 -11.68
C HIS A 136 0.30 19.90 -12.60
N ASP A 137 -0.45 20.98 -12.80
CA ASP A 137 -0.10 22.09 -13.71
C ASP A 137 0.98 23.05 -13.18
N GLY A 138 1.44 22.82 -11.95
CA GLY A 138 2.34 23.74 -11.23
C GLY A 138 1.60 24.87 -10.51
N GLY A 139 0.32 25.06 -10.80
CA GLY A 139 -0.57 26.06 -10.21
C GLY A 139 -1.58 25.44 -9.25
N SER A 140 -2.84 25.35 -9.68
CA SER A 140 -3.97 24.96 -8.82
C SER A 140 -4.84 23.86 -9.41
N THR A 141 -4.39 23.20 -10.48
CA THR A 141 -5.14 22.17 -11.18
C THR A 141 -4.47 20.81 -11.03
N LEU A 142 -5.24 19.85 -10.56
CA LEU A 142 -4.90 18.44 -10.63
C LEU A 142 -5.74 17.76 -11.72
N ALA A 143 -5.09 17.13 -12.67
CA ALA A 143 -5.72 16.22 -13.60
C ALA A 143 -5.50 14.78 -13.14
N VAL A 144 -6.52 13.94 -13.26
CA VAL A 144 -6.43 12.52 -12.92
C VAL A 144 -7.03 11.66 -14.02
N LEU A 145 -6.29 10.62 -14.40
CA LEU A 145 -6.82 9.59 -15.27
C LEU A 145 -7.65 8.60 -14.45
N VAL A 146 -8.93 8.47 -14.81
CA VAL A 146 -9.86 7.49 -14.19
C VAL A 146 -10.09 6.33 -15.15
N ALA A 147 -9.88 5.10 -14.68
CA ALA A 147 -9.99 3.90 -15.51
C ALA A 147 -11.40 3.30 -15.47
N SER A 148 -12.08 3.41 -14.32
CA SER A 148 -13.38 2.80 -14.06
C SER A 148 -14.36 3.75 -13.39
N ALA A 149 -15.63 3.33 -13.30
CA ALA A 149 -16.62 3.98 -12.44
C ALA A 149 -16.18 3.93 -10.97
N SER A 150 -15.66 2.79 -10.50
CA SER A 150 -15.19 2.63 -9.13
C SER A 150 -14.03 3.56 -8.74
N ASP A 151 -13.26 4.06 -9.71
CA ASP A 151 -12.26 5.10 -9.42
C ASP A 151 -12.92 6.43 -9.03
N VAL A 152 -14.01 6.79 -9.71
CA VAL A 152 -14.82 7.98 -9.42
C VAL A 152 -15.58 7.78 -8.10
N ASP A 153 -16.16 6.61 -7.91
CA ASP A 153 -16.92 6.25 -6.70
C ASP A 153 -16.05 6.30 -5.45
N ASP A 154 -14.74 6.10 -5.57
CA ASP A 154 -13.76 6.28 -4.50
C ASP A 154 -13.21 7.71 -4.41
N LEU A 155 -12.93 8.35 -5.55
CA LEU A 155 -12.29 9.66 -5.59
C LEU A 155 -13.21 10.78 -5.10
N VAL A 156 -14.47 10.82 -5.56
CA VAL A 156 -15.39 11.90 -5.22
C VAL A 156 -15.65 11.98 -3.71
N PRO A 157 -16.00 10.87 -3.03
CA PRO A 157 -16.21 10.92 -1.58
C PRO A 157 -14.92 11.24 -0.82
N THR A 158 -13.77 10.76 -1.31
CA THR A 158 -12.45 11.10 -0.73
C THR A 158 -12.18 12.61 -0.78
N LEU A 159 -12.45 13.27 -1.91
CA LEU A 159 -12.27 14.72 -2.05
C LEU A 159 -13.26 15.51 -1.17
N VAL A 160 -14.50 15.04 -1.03
CA VAL A 160 -15.51 15.66 -0.16
C VAL A 160 -15.11 15.53 1.31
N ALA A 161 -14.68 14.34 1.75
CA ALA A 161 -14.18 14.11 3.11
C ALA A 161 -12.97 15.01 3.40
N PHE A 162 -12.01 15.06 2.48
CA PHE A 162 -10.85 15.94 2.58
C PHE A 162 -11.26 17.41 2.74
N GLN A 163 -12.24 17.89 1.98
CA GLN A 163 -12.71 19.27 2.09
C GLN A 163 -13.42 19.56 3.42
N ILE A 164 -14.27 18.66 3.89
CA ILE A 164 -14.99 18.83 5.16
C ILE A 164 -13.96 18.91 6.31
N GLU A 165 -13.03 17.96 6.38
CA GLU A 165 -12.05 17.90 7.46
C GLU A 165 -11.02 19.03 7.39
N TRP A 166 -10.58 19.41 6.18
CA TRP A 166 -9.79 20.63 6.00
C TRP A 166 -10.50 21.84 6.59
N ASN A 167 -11.80 21.98 6.33
CA ASN A 167 -12.55 23.16 6.74
C ASN A 167 -12.79 23.20 8.26
N LYS A 168 -13.00 22.04 8.90
CA LYS A 168 -13.01 21.94 10.37
C LYS A 168 -11.65 22.31 10.96
N LEU A 169 -10.56 21.80 10.38
CA LEU A 169 -9.20 22.15 10.78
C LEU A 169 -8.92 23.65 10.59
N ASN A 170 -9.32 24.25 9.46
CA ASN A 170 -9.19 25.68 9.21
C ASN A 170 -9.90 26.50 10.29
N GLU A 171 -11.11 26.12 10.67
CA GLU A 171 -11.88 26.81 11.73
C GLU A 171 -11.15 26.77 13.07
N ARG A 172 -10.63 25.60 13.47
CA ARG A 172 -9.85 25.46 14.72
C ARG A 172 -8.53 26.22 14.66
N LEU A 173 -7.76 26.04 13.59
CA LEU A 173 -6.46 26.70 13.39
C LEU A 173 -6.58 28.23 13.33
N ARG A 174 -7.68 28.78 12.81
CA ARG A 174 -7.92 30.23 12.84
C ARG A 174 -8.23 30.74 14.23
N ALA A 175 -8.85 29.93 15.08
CA ALA A 175 -9.15 30.29 16.46
C ALA A 175 -7.92 30.17 17.37
N THR A 176 -7.10 29.13 17.19
CA THR A 176 -6.00 28.80 18.11
C THR A 176 -4.60 29.16 17.59
N GLY A 177 -4.46 29.40 16.29
CA GLY A 177 -3.16 29.41 15.61
C GLY A 177 -2.63 28.01 15.32
N VAL A 178 -1.52 27.94 14.59
CA VAL A 178 -0.76 26.69 14.36
C VAL A 178 -0.05 26.32 15.67
N PRO A 179 -0.22 25.09 16.20
CA PRO A 179 0.44 24.69 17.45
C PRO A 179 1.98 24.71 17.37
N GLY A 180 2.63 24.82 18.54
CA GLY A 180 4.08 24.86 18.68
C GLY A 180 4.74 26.19 18.23
N SER A 181 6.03 26.34 18.48
CA SER A 181 6.80 27.53 18.08
C SER A 181 7.20 27.50 16.61
N ASP A 182 7.41 28.66 15.98
CA ASP A 182 7.83 28.76 14.58
C ASP A 182 9.13 28.00 14.26
N ALA A 183 9.98 27.77 15.26
CA ALA A 183 11.27 27.11 15.12
C ALA A 183 11.22 25.57 15.17
N ALA A 184 10.11 24.96 15.59
CA ALA A 184 9.99 23.51 15.76
C ALA A 184 8.77 22.94 15.03
N LEU A 185 8.79 21.66 14.64
CA LEU A 185 7.57 21.00 14.15
C LEU A 185 6.60 20.82 15.34
N PRO A 186 5.29 21.10 15.17
CA PRO A 186 4.31 20.80 16.19
C PRO A 186 4.27 19.29 16.47
N SER A 187 4.31 18.92 17.74
CA SER A 187 4.19 17.52 18.16
C SER A 187 2.75 17.02 17.99
N ALA A 188 2.60 15.69 17.89
CA ALA A 188 1.28 15.07 17.81
C ALA A 188 0.42 15.37 19.05
N ALA A 189 1.04 15.37 20.24
CA ALA A 189 0.38 15.69 21.51
C ALA A 189 -0.12 17.15 21.56
N GLU A 190 0.69 18.11 21.10
CA GLU A 190 0.27 19.53 21.03
C GLU A 190 -0.91 19.72 20.07
N CYS A 191 -0.85 19.08 18.89
CA CYS A 191 -1.96 19.13 17.94
C CYS A 191 -3.23 18.50 18.52
N ALA A 192 -3.13 17.34 19.18
CA ALA A 192 -4.28 16.70 19.83
C ALA A 192 -4.89 17.58 20.92
N ALA A 193 -4.06 18.22 21.75
CA ALA A 193 -4.52 19.07 22.85
C ALA A 193 -5.21 20.36 22.36
N VAL A 194 -4.69 20.99 21.31
CA VAL A 194 -5.18 22.29 20.81
C VAL A 194 -6.29 22.13 19.78
N LEU A 195 -6.10 21.20 18.84
CA LEU A 195 -6.97 21.01 17.69
C LEU A 195 -7.92 19.84 17.88
N GLY A 196 -7.79 19.01 18.91
CA GLY A 196 -8.60 17.80 19.13
C GLY A 196 -8.18 16.61 18.25
N GLY A 197 -8.94 15.53 18.32
CA GLY A 197 -8.62 14.26 17.66
C GLY A 197 -7.65 13.39 18.49
N ARG A 198 -7.28 12.22 17.95
CA ARG A 198 -6.39 11.28 18.65
C ARG A 198 -4.92 11.61 18.34
N GLU A 199 -4.07 11.50 19.35
CA GLU A 199 -2.62 11.70 19.21
C GLU A 199 -1.99 10.74 18.17
N ASP A 200 -2.40 9.47 18.17
CA ASP A 200 -1.90 8.47 17.21
C ASP A 200 -2.16 8.86 15.74
N ASP A 201 -3.30 9.51 15.47
CA ASP A 201 -3.64 9.97 14.12
C ASP A 201 -2.80 11.18 13.72
N TRP A 202 -2.53 12.08 14.66
CA TRP A 202 -1.59 13.18 14.44
C TRP A 202 -0.18 12.68 14.18
N ALA A 203 0.29 11.66 14.91
CA ALA A 203 1.59 11.05 14.69
C ALA A 203 1.70 10.47 13.27
N GLN A 204 0.65 9.83 12.77
CA GLN A 204 0.58 9.37 11.38
C GLN A 204 0.58 10.52 10.37
N LEU A 205 -0.07 11.65 10.64
CA LEU A 205 -0.02 12.83 9.76
C LEU A 205 1.38 13.44 9.71
N VAL A 206 2.07 13.49 10.85
CA VAL A 206 3.49 13.91 10.91
C VAL A 206 4.36 12.99 10.07
N GLU A 207 4.14 11.67 10.12
CA GLU A 207 4.86 10.71 9.27
C GLU A 207 4.56 10.92 7.78
N VAL A 208 3.29 11.11 7.42
CA VAL A 208 2.85 11.28 6.03
C VAL A 208 3.39 12.56 5.40
N TRP A 209 3.41 13.68 6.12
CA TRP A 209 3.86 14.98 5.60
C TRP A 209 5.33 15.30 5.91
N GLY A 210 5.95 14.63 6.87
CA GLY A 210 7.33 14.83 7.28
C GLY A 210 7.65 16.29 7.55
N ALA A 211 8.72 16.80 6.91
CA ALA A 211 9.15 18.20 7.03
C ALA A 211 8.09 19.22 6.58
N GLY A 212 7.14 18.82 5.73
CA GLY A 212 6.05 19.66 5.23
C GLY A 212 4.86 19.79 6.20
N PHE A 213 4.89 19.14 7.36
CA PHE A 213 3.76 19.11 8.30
C PHE A 213 3.34 20.51 8.78
N ARG A 214 4.28 21.34 9.24
CA ARG A 214 3.99 22.74 9.67
C ARG A 214 3.46 23.60 8.53
N ASP A 215 4.03 23.50 7.34
CA ASP A 215 3.56 24.25 6.17
C ASP A 215 2.13 23.84 5.79
N SER A 216 1.82 22.54 5.89
CA SER A 216 0.46 22.02 5.65
C SER A 216 -0.56 22.62 6.61
N LEU A 217 -0.26 22.66 7.92
CA LEU A 217 -1.12 23.33 8.92
C LEU A 217 -1.22 24.83 8.68
N SER A 218 -0.14 25.49 8.32
CA SER A 218 -0.14 26.93 8.02
C SER A 218 -1.01 27.26 6.81
N ARG A 219 -0.95 26.43 5.76
CA ARG A 219 -1.86 26.54 4.61
C ARG A 219 -3.32 26.35 5.03
N MET A 220 -3.60 25.33 5.82
CA MET A 220 -4.93 25.09 6.37
C MET A 220 -5.43 26.27 7.20
N ALA A 221 -4.59 26.91 8.02
CA ALA A 221 -4.95 28.10 8.79
C ALA A 221 -5.28 29.30 7.88
N SER A 222 -4.50 29.50 6.81
CA SER A 222 -4.62 30.66 5.93
C SER A 222 -5.92 30.68 5.12
N ARG A 223 -6.44 29.51 4.68
CA ARG A 223 -7.57 29.45 3.75
C ARG A 223 -8.55 28.34 4.05
N ARG A 224 -9.83 28.65 3.85
CA ARG A 224 -10.88 27.65 3.68
C ARG A 224 -10.71 26.96 2.32
N LEU A 225 -10.95 25.66 2.26
CA LEU A 225 -10.89 24.88 1.04
C LEU A 225 -12.24 24.89 0.33
N SER A 226 -12.21 25.23 -0.96
CA SER A 226 -13.36 25.15 -1.87
C SER A 226 -12.90 24.52 -3.18
N LEU A 227 -12.87 23.20 -3.21
CA LEU A 227 -12.53 22.40 -4.38
C LEU A 227 -13.66 22.45 -5.41
N ARG A 228 -13.25 22.50 -6.66
CA ARG A 228 -14.09 22.25 -7.83
C ARG A 228 -13.69 20.93 -8.47
N VAL A 229 -14.66 20.24 -9.04
CA VAL A 229 -14.44 19.04 -9.84
C VAL A 229 -15.02 19.21 -11.23
N ARG A 230 -14.38 18.59 -12.22
CA ARG A 230 -14.87 18.51 -13.58
C ARG A 230 -14.60 17.12 -14.14
N MET A 231 -15.61 16.48 -14.71
CA MET A 231 -15.43 15.20 -15.43
C MET A 231 -15.42 15.47 -16.93
N LEU A 232 -14.40 14.95 -17.61
CA LEU A 232 -14.25 15.01 -19.06
C LEU A 232 -14.65 13.65 -19.63
N GLY A 233 -15.84 13.58 -20.25
CA GLY A 233 -16.37 12.37 -20.89
C GLY A 233 -17.19 11.45 -19.96
N GLY A 234 -18.13 10.70 -20.54
CA GLY A 234 -19.15 9.89 -19.83
C GLY A 234 -18.85 8.38 -19.69
N SER A 235 -19.21 7.84 -18.53
CA SER A 235 -18.51 6.80 -17.75
C SER A 235 -18.82 5.31 -18.01
N ARG A 236 -19.18 4.88 -19.23
CA ARG A 236 -19.24 3.42 -19.55
C ARG A 236 -18.61 3.03 -20.89
N VAL A 237 -18.83 3.81 -21.93
CA VAL A 237 -18.27 3.52 -23.28
C VAL A 237 -16.76 3.72 -23.32
N GLY A 238 -16.24 4.66 -22.52
CA GLY A 238 -14.80 4.91 -22.47
C GLY A 238 -14.00 3.86 -21.71
N SER A 239 -14.57 3.17 -20.71
CA SER A 239 -13.85 2.09 -20.01
C SER A 239 -13.53 0.92 -20.93
N ALA A 240 -14.46 0.49 -21.78
CA ALA A 240 -14.18 -0.54 -22.79
C ALA A 240 -13.08 -0.11 -23.77
N ARG A 241 -13.04 1.18 -24.12
CA ARG A 241 -11.98 1.75 -24.99
C ARG A 241 -10.63 1.79 -24.29
N VAL A 242 -10.59 2.22 -23.02
CA VAL A 242 -9.40 2.22 -22.17
C VAL A 242 -8.87 0.80 -22.00
N THR A 243 -9.73 -0.18 -21.69
CA THR A 243 -9.36 -1.59 -21.58
C THR A 243 -8.81 -2.13 -22.90
N ARG A 244 -9.43 -1.82 -24.05
CA ARG A 244 -8.90 -2.24 -25.37
C ARG A 244 -7.53 -1.63 -25.66
N ARG A 245 -7.32 -0.35 -25.35
CA ARG A 245 -6.02 0.31 -25.50
C ARG A 245 -4.96 -0.32 -24.59
N TRP A 246 -5.31 -0.58 -23.33
CA TRP A 246 -4.44 -1.28 -22.37
C TRP A 246 -4.10 -2.71 -22.81
N TRP A 247 -5.05 -3.42 -23.42
CA TRP A 247 -4.86 -4.80 -23.87
C TRP A 247 -4.05 -4.89 -25.17
N SER A 248 -4.01 -3.83 -25.99
CA SER A 248 -3.34 -3.88 -27.30
C SER A 248 -1.87 -4.33 -27.22
N PRO A 249 -1.02 -3.75 -26.35
CA PRO A 249 0.37 -4.19 -26.24
C PRO A 249 0.49 -5.65 -25.79
N VAL A 250 -0.44 -6.15 -24.96
CA VAL A 250 -0.48 -7.56 -24.57
C VAL A 250 -0.82 -8.45 -25.77
N LEU A 251 -1.81 -8.05 -26.58
CA LEU A 251 -2.20 -8.79 -27.76
C LEU A 251 -1.08 -8.82 -28.82
N ASP A 252 -0.36 -7.71 -29.00
CA ASP A 252 0.77 -7.61 -29.92
C ASP A 252 1.91 -8.54 -29.46
N LEU A 253 2.21 -8.56 -28.17
CA LEU A 253 3.16 -9.50 -27.58
C LEU A 253 2.74 -10.97 -27.76
N LEU A 254 1.45 -11.29 -27.57
CA LEU A 254 0.94 -12.65 -27.80
C LEU A 254 1.08 -13.08 -29.27
N ARG A 255 0.91 -12.16 -30.21
CA ARG A 255 1.12 -12.41 -31.65
C ARG A 255 2.59 -12.58 -32.00
N GLU A 256 3.46 -11.70 -31.49
CA GLU A 256 4.91 -11.77 -31.68
C GLU A 256 5.47 -13.13 -31.25
N HIS A 257 4.98 -13.65 -30.13
CA HIS A 257 5.37 -14.97 -29.62
C HIS A 257 4.52 -16.13 -30.13
N HIS A 258 3.64 -15.91 -31.11
CA HIS A 258 2.82 -16.95 -31.77
C HIS A 258 1.97 -17.77 -30.79
N VAL A 259 1.46 -17.13 -29.73
CA VAL A 259 0.64 -17.76 -28.68
C VAL A 259 -0.78 -17.18 -28.57
N ALA A 260 -1.17 -16.27 -29.46
CA ALA A 260 -2.48 -15.62 -29.45
C ALA A 260 -3.68 -16.59 -29.51
N GLU A 261 -3.53 -17.72 -30.18
CA GLU A 261 -4.58 -18.75 -30.34
C GLU A 261 -4.60 -19.81 -29.22
N ARG A 262 -3.71 -19.71 -28.23
CA ARG A 262 -3.63 -20.68 -27.14
C ARG A 262 -4.67 -20.37 -26.05
N PRO A 263 -5.10 -21.37 -25.26
CA PRO A 263 -5.93 -21.12 -24.08
C PRO A 263 -5.25 -20.13 -23.12
N VAL A 264 -5.97 -19.06 -22.78
CA VAL A 264 -5.47 -17.99 -21.89
C VAL A 264 -6.10 -18.15 -20.51
N TYR A 265 -5.24 -18.12 -19.48
CA TYR A 265 -5.67 -18.04 -18.09
C TYR A 265 -5.37 -16.65 -17.54
N PHE A 266 -6.40 -15.95 -17.06
CA PHE A 266 -6.26 -14.66 -16.42
C PHE A 266 -6.03 -14.83 -14.93
N VAL A 267 -4.88 -14.34 -14.45
CA VAL A 267 -4.54 -14.28 -13.02
C VAL A 267 -4.51 -12.82 -12.60
N SER A 268 -5.40 -12.44 -11.68
CA SER A 268 -5.44 -11.09 -11.10
C SER A 268 -4.96 -11.10 -9.65
N SER A 269 -4.49 -9.95 -9.16
CA SER A 269 -4.07 -9.74 -7.75
C SER A 269 -2.89 -10.62 -7.28
N ASN A 270 -2.10 -11.19 -8.19
CA ASN A 270 -0.95 -12.02 -7.85
C ASN A 270 0.21 -11.93 -8.88
N SER A 271 0.53 -10.72 -9.32
CA SER A 271 1.54 -10.45 -10.35
C SER A 271 2.99 -10.78 -9.95
N HIS A 272 3.25 -11.15 -8.69
CA HIS A 272 4.62 -11.37 -8.21
C HIS A 272 4.89 -12.83 -7.87
N SER A 273 3.95 -13.53 -7.23
CA SER A 273 4.22 -14.88 -6.74
C SER A 273 4.42 -15.89 -7.88
N VAL A 274 3.67 -15.76 -8.98
CA VAL A 274 3.81 -16.67 -10.14
C VAL A 274 5.17 -16.53 -10.81
N VAL A 275 5.63 -15.30 -11.04
CA VAL A 275 6.94 -15.04 -11.64
C VAL A 275 8.07 -15.53 -10.74
N ASN A 276 7.97 -15.31 -9.44
CA ASN A 276 8.97 -15.78 -8.48
C ASN A 276 9.14 -17.31 -8.52
N LEU A 277 8.02 -18.05 -8.62
CA LEU A 277 8.03 -19.50 -8.72
C LEU A 277 8.61 -20.02 -10.04
N LEU A 278 8.29 -19.36 -11.16
CA LEU A 278 8.65 -19.84 -12.49
C LEU A 278 10.05 -19.42 -12.96
N SER A 279 10.50 -18.22 -12.57
CA SER A 279 11.78 -17.66 -13.05
C SER A 279 13.01 -18.19 -12.30
N GLY A 280 12.84 -18.55 -11.02
CA GLY A 280 13.94 -18.92 -10.13
C GLY A 280 14.95 -17.79 -9.86
N VAL A 281 14.68 -16.56 -10.31
CA VAL A 281 15.56 -15.38 -10.14
C VAL A 281 15.90 -15.16 -8.67
N VAL A 282 14.87 -15.22 -7.82
CA VAL A 282 15.01 -14.99 -6.38
C VAL A 282 15.85 -16.09 -5.72
N ALA A 283 15.59 -17.35 -6.07
CA ALA A 283 16.33 -18.48 -5.51
C ALA A 283 17.83 -18.42 -5.86
N ARG A 284 18.18 -18.02 -7.09
CA ARG A 284 19.58 -17.87 -7.52
C ARG A 284 20.31 -16.74 -6.80
N ARG A 285 19.59 -15.69 -6.38
CA ARG A 285 20.14 -14.51 -5.70
C ARG A 285 19.98 -14.55 -4.18
N GLN A 286 19.67 -15.72 -3.58
CA GLN A 286 19.40 -15.83 -2.15
C GLN A 286 20.50 -15.17 -1.27
N HIS A 287 21.77 -15.39 -1.59
CA HIS A 287 22.88 -14.83 -0.80
C HIS A 287 22.89 -13.30 -0.83
N GLU A 288 22.82 -12.71 -2.03
CA GLU A 288 22.76 -11.26 -2.23
C GLU A 288 21.57 -10.62 -1.51
N LEU A 289 20.41 -11.28 -1.56
CA LEU A 289 19.19 -10.78 -0.92
C LEU A 289 19.30 -10.79 0.61
N VAL A 290 19.87 -11.85 1.17
CA VAL A 290 20.12 -11.94 2.62
C VAL A 290 21.11 -10.88 3.06
N GLU A 291 22.20 -10.71 2.32
CA GLU A 291 23.23 -9.69 2.59
C GLU A 291 22.64 -8.27 2.53
N PHE A 292 21.84 -7.98 1.51
CA PHE A 292 21.12 -6.71 1.38
C PHE A 292 20.23 -6.44 2.59
N VAL A 293 19.47 -7.43 3.07
CA VAL A 293 18.61 -7.25 4.25
C VAL A 293 19.44 -6.97 5.50
N ASP A 294 20.53 -7.72 5.69
CA ASP A 294 21.41 -7.56 6.85
C ASP A 294 21.99 -6.13 6.93
N GLN A 295 22.44 -5.60 5.78
CA GLN A 295 23.11 -4.30 5.69
C GLN A 295 22.13 -3.11 5.61
N GLN A 296 21.05 -3.24 4.84
CA GLN A 296 20.22 -2.11 4.39
C GLN A 296 18.71 -2.36 4.57
N GLY A 297 18.30 -3.55 5.01
CA GLY A 297 16.88 -3.88 5.18
C GLY A 297 16.22 -3.12 6.33
N PRO A 298 14.89 -2.96 6.32
CA PRO A 298 14.13 -2.44 7.47
C PRO A 298 14.38 -3.27 8.74
N ALA A 299 14.22 -2.66 9.92
CA ALA A 299 14.47 -3.32 11.20
C ALA A 299 13.67 -4.62 11.36
N GLU A 300 12.38 -4.59 11.02
CA GLU A 300 11.46 -5.74 11.05
C GLU A 300 11.98 -6.92 10.21
N MET A 301 12.55 -6.62 9.05
CA MET A 301 13.11 -7.62 8.12
C MET A 301 14.43 -8.21 8.64
N ARG A 302 15.27 -7.40 9.28
CA ARG A 302 16.47 -7.90 9.97
C ARG A 302 16.11 -8.77 11.16
N ASP A 303 15.04 -8.43 11.89
CA ASP A 303 14.54 -9.24 13.01
C ASP A 303 14.01 -10.58 12.54
N GLU A 304 13.23 -10.60 11.45
CA GLU A 304 12.79 -11.82 10.80
C GLU A 304 13.98 -12.67 10.32
N LEU A 305 14.98 -12.05 9.69
CA LEU A 305 16.20 -12.74 9.25
C LEU A 305 16.95 -13.40 10.41
N ARG A 306 17.04 -12.71 11.57
CA ARG A 306 17.62 -13.27 12.80
C ARG A 306 16.81 -14.48 13.28
N ARG A 307 15.48 -14.39 13.32
CA ARG A 307 14.61 -15.52 13.65
C ARG A 307 14.81 -16.72 12.73
N PHE A 308 15.00 -16.51 11.43
CA PHE A 308 15.34 -17.60 10.50
C PHE A 308 16.71 -18.22 10.80
N ARG A 309 17.74 -17.41 11.09
CA ARG A 309 19.08 -17.89 11.46
C ARG A 309 19.07 -18.70 12.77
N ASP A 310 18.25 -18.29 13.72
CA ASP A 310 18.12 -18.91 15.05
C ASP A 310 17.13 -20.09 15.07
N GLY A 311 16.44 -20.37 13.96
CA GLY A 311 15.46 -21.46 13.85
C GLY A 311 14.15 -21.21 14.60
N THR A 312 13.82 -19.95 14.89
CA THR A 312 12.61 -19.53 15.63
C THR A 312 11.57 -18.84 14.75
N ALA A 313 11.83 -18.70 13.45
CA ALA A 313 10.86 -18.16 12.51
C ALA A 313 9.70 -19.13 12.24
N GLU A 314 8.48 -18.61 12.21
CA GLU A 314 7.27 -19.36 11.85
C GLU A 314 6.96 -19.29 10.34
N GLY A 315 7.62 -18.38 9.61
CA GLY A 315 7.38 -18.12 8.18
C GLY A 315 8.12 -19.07 7.22
N ASP A 316 7.76 -19.00 5.93
CA ASP A 316 8.48 -19.71 4.86
C ASP A 316 9.67 -18.88 4.36
N TRP A 317 10.82 -19.54 4.21
CA TRP A 317 12.05 -18.90 3.73
C TRP A 317 11.91 -18.29 2.33
N SER A 318 11.17 -18.95 1.44
CA SER A 318 10.94 -18.42 0.09
C SER A 318 10.12 -17.14 0.14
N ASN A 319 9.11 -17.06 1.02
CA ASN A 319 8.32 -15.84 1.22
C ASN A 319 9.18 -14.69 1.74
N PHE A 320 10.08 -14.97 2.69
CA PHE A 320 11.07 -14.01 3.15
C PHE A 320 11.94 -13.51 1.97
N LEU A 321 12.49 -14.41 1.17
CA LEU A 321 13.29 -14.04 0.00
C LEU A 321 12.49 -13.27 -1.06
N TYR A 322 11.21 -13.58 -1.28
CA TYR A 322 10.36 -12.83 -2.21
C TYR A 322 10.15 -11.39 -1.75
N TYR A 323 9.97 -11.18 -0.45
CA TYR A 323 9.86 -9.85 0.11
C TYR A 323 11.20 -9.11 0.07
N ALA A 324 12.31 -9.78 0.39
CA ALA A 324 13.67 -9.25 0.26
C ALA A 324 13.98 -8.84 -1.19
N ALA A 325 13.65 -9.68 -2.17
CA ALA A 325 13.83 -9.39 -3.59
C ALA A 325 13.06 -8.13 -4.01
N ARG A 326 11.84 -7.94 -3.51
CA ARG A 326 11.05 -6.74 -3.80
C ARG A 326 11.76 -5.48 -3.29
N LEU A 327 12.33 -5.50 -2.09
CA LEU A 327 13.07 -4.37 -1.54
C LEU A 327 14.38 -4.13 -2.30
N TYR A 328 15.15 -5.19 -2.54
CA TYR A 328 16.41 -5.16 -3.25
C TYR A 328 16.26 -4.54 -4.65
N PHE A 329 15.36 -5.07 -5.48
CA PHE A 329 15.15 -4.56 -6.84
C PHE A 329 14.55 -3.15 -6.87
N ARG A 330 13.88 -2.70 -5.79
CA ARG A 330 13.36 -1.34 -5.67
C ARG A 330 14.45 -0.33 -5.29
N ALA A 331 15.48 -0.77 -4.57
CA ALA A 331 16.61 0.07 -4.17
C ALA A 331 17.58 0.34 -5.34
N LEU A 332 17.57 -0.51 -6.38
CA LEU A 332 18.45 -0.35 -7.54
C LEU A 332 18.02 0.84 -8.43
N PRO A 333 18.98 1.54 -9.07
CA PRO A 333 18.69 2.52 -10.12
C PRO A 333 17.90 1.88 -11.27
N ARG A 334 16.96 2.63 -11.89
CA ARG A 334 16.05 2.09 -12.93
C ARG A 334 16.75 1.44 -14.13
N ASP A 335 17.94 1.93 -14.46
CA ASP A 335 18.74 1.47 -15.61
C ASP A 335 19.93 0.59 -15.22
N SER A 336 19.93 0.04 -14.00
CA SER A 336 21.02 -0.82 -13.52
C SER A 336 21.18 -2.08 -14.38
N ALA A 337 22.40 -2.61 -14.42
CA ALA A 337 22.71 -3.83 -15.17
C ALA A 337 21.95 -5.03 -14.59
N GLU A 338 21.78 -5.10 -13.28
CA GLU A 338 21.10 -6.15 -12.53
C GLU A 338 19.60 -6.19 -12.86
N LEU A 339 18.95 -5.04 -13.04
CA LEU A 339 17.55 -5.00 -13.49
C LEU A 339 17.40 -5.47 -14.94
N ARG A 340 18.37 -5.16 -15.80
CA ARG A 340 18.39 -5.69 -17.19
C ARG A 340 18.61 -7.20 -17.21
N GLU A 341 19.58 -7.68 -16.46
CA GLU A 341 19.88 -9.11 -16.32
C GLU A 341 18.67 -9.90 -15.81
N ARG A 342 18.02 -9.41 -14.75
CA ARG A 342 16.77 -9.99 -14.24
C ARG A 342 15.72 -10.12 -15.35
N ARG A 343 15.48 -9.04 -16.09
CA ARG A 343 14.48 -9.03 -17.17
C ARG A 343 14.83 -10.02 -18.27
N GLU A 344 16.11 -10.16 -18.60
CA GLU A 344 16.58 -11.16 -19.56
C GLU A 344 16.40 -12.59 -19.06
N GLU A 345 16.73 -12.87 -17.79
CA GLU A 345 16.51 -14.19 -17.18
C GLU A 345 15.02 -14.59 -17.18
N GLU A 346 14.13 -13.66 -16.82
CA GLU A 346 12.68 -13.86 -16.86
C GLU A 346 12.21 -14.13 -18.30
N ARG A 347 12.70 -13.37 -19.29
CA ARG A 347 12.39 -13.59 -20.71
C ARG A 347 12.85 -14.96 -21.20
N ARG A 348 14.02 -15.44 -20.78
CA ARG A 348 14.55 -16.77 -21.18
C ARG A 348 13.64 -17.92 -20.75
N VAL A 349 12.89 -17.77 -19.65
CA VAL A 349 11.90 -18.76 -19.21
C VAL A 349 10.48 -18.47 -19.71
N GLY A 350 10.31 -17.49 -20.60
CA GLY A 350 9.03 -17.14 -21.21
C GLY A 350 8.16 -16.21 -20.36
N VAL A 351 8.75 -15.45 -19.43
CA VAL A 351 8.06 -14.39 -18.67
C VAL A 351 8.35 -13.03 -19.30
N PHE A 352 7.31 -12.34 -19.73
CA PHE A 352 7.38 -11.04 -20.37
C PHE A 352 6.56 -10.03 -19.57
N HIS A 353 7.11 -8.84 -19.35
CA HIS A 353 6.43 -7.74 -18.65
C HIS A 353 5.98 -6.69 -19.64
N VAL A 354 4.74 -6.25 -19.48
CA VAL A 354 4.10 -5.20 -20.27
C VAL A 354 3.76 -4.06 -19.34
N ALA A 355 4.44 -2.92 -19.51
CA ALA A 355 4.10 -1.69 -18.80
C ALA A 355 2.75 -1.14 -19.30
N SER A 356 2.08 -0.32 -18.49
CA SER A 356 0.90 0.41 -18.95
C SER A 356 1.20 1.89 -19.09
N ASP A 357 0.89 2.44 -20.26
CA ASP A 357 0.96 3.88 -20.54
C ASP A 357 -0.44 4.52 -20.60
N THR A 358 -1.47 3.77 -20.25
CA THR A 358 -2.87 4.21 -20.34
C THR A 358 -3.43 4.65 -18.98
N ALA A 359 -4.68 5.11 -18.95
CA ALA A 359 -5.38 5.42 -17.71
C ALA A 359 -5.53 4.20 -16.76
N LEU A 360 -5.54 2.99 -17.31
CA LEU A 360 -5.49 1.77 -16.51
C LEU A 360 -4.03 1.50 -16.13
N ASP A 361 -3.57 2.04 -14.99
CA ASP A 361 -2.20 1.90 -14.50
C ASP A 361 -1.93 0.51 -13.88
N VAL A 362 -2.20 -0.53 -14.67
CA VAL A 362 -2.03 -1.93 -14.30
C VAL A 362 -1.00 -2.53 -15.25
N ALA A 363 0.19 -2.84 -14.75
CA ALA A 363 1.15 -3.62 -15.52
C ALA A 363 0.62 -5.05 -15.75
N ALA A 364 0.92 -5.62 -16.92
CA ALA A 364 0.57 -6.99 -17.25
C ALA A 364 1.82 -7.86 -17.40
N GLN A 365 1.64 -9.17 -17.26
CA GLN A 365 2.67 -10.16 -17.51
C GLN A 365 2.11 -11.26 -18.40
N VAL A 366 2.91 -11.70 -19.36
CA VAL A 366 2.61 -12.83 -20.22
C VAL A 366 3.60 -13.93 -19.90
N ILE A 367 3.09 -15.13 -19.60
CA ILE A 367 3.89 -16.29 -19.19
C ILE A 367 3.60 -17.46 -20.12
N GLY A 368 4.57 -17.84 -20.95
CA GLY A 368 4.45 -18.96 -21.87
C GLY A 368 4.74 -20.31 -21.19
N THR A 369 3.70 -21.13 -20.99
CA THR A 369 3.79 -22.40 -20.23
C THR A 369 4.49 -23.55 -20.97
N SER A 370 4.72 -23.46 -22.28
CA SER A 370 5.45 -24.49 -23.05
C SER A 370 6.98 -24.32 -23.01
N THR A 371 7.46 -23.15 -22.59
CA THR A 371 8.88 -22.77 -22.53
C THR A 371 9.45 -22.85 -21.12
N THR A 372 8.60 -22.85 -20.10
CA THR A 372 8.98 -23.12 -18.72
C THR A 372 9.31 -24.61 -18.55
N ARG A 373 10.54 -25.03 -18.89
CA ARG A 373 11.12 -26.22 -18.25
C ARG A 373 11.12 -25.91 -16.77
N SER A 374 10.23 -26.57 -16.02
CA SER A 374 10.32 -26.71 -14.58
C SER A 374 11.80 -26.89 -14.25
N ALA A 375 12.40 -25.89 -13.59
CA ALA A 375 13.71 -26.05 -12.99
C ALA A 375 13.52 -27.18 -11.99
N SER A 376 13.86 -28.39 -12.43
CA SER A 376 13.74 -29.61 -11.65
C SER A 376 14.31 -29.30 -10.27
N ARG A 377 13.41 -29.23 -9.28
CA ARG A 377 13.79 -29.33 -7.88
C ARG A 377 14.46 -30.69 -7.75
N ARG A 378 15.79 -30.74 -7.92
CA ARG A 378 16.58 -31.68 -7.15
C ARG A 378 16.45 -31.21 -5.71
N THR A 379 15.44 -31.75 -5.03
CA THR A 379 15.43 -31.85 -3.58
C THR A 379 16.61 -32.74 -3.20
N THR A 380 17.83 -32.20 -3.19
CA THR A 380 18.88 -32.75 -2.36
C THR A 380 18.47 -32.44 -0.94
N SER A 381 18.08 -33.48 -0.20
CA SER A 381 17.92 -33.42 1.24
C SER A 381 19.27 -33.07 1.87
N CYS A 382 19.55 -31.78 2.03
CA CYS A 382 20.60 -31.28 2.90
C CYS A 382 19.97 -30.53 4.07
N ALA A 383 19.10 -31.23 4.80
CA ALA A 383 18.83 -30.93 6.20
C ALA A 383 19.81 -31.78 7.04
N ARG A 384 21.05 -31.32 7.14
CA ARG A 384 21.93 -31.64 8.26
C ARG A 384 22.58 -30.33 8.70
N SER A 385 22.00 -29.74 9.74
CA SER A 385 22.62 -28.68 10.52
C SER A 385 24.05 -29.07 10.90
N PRO A 386 25.06 -28.20 10.74
CA PRO A 386 26.35 -28.43 11.34
C PRO A 386 26.20 -28.21 12.85
N ARG A 387 26.28 -29.31 13.64
CA ARG A 387 26.55 -29.21 15.08
C ARG A 387 27.96 -28.64 15.26
N PRO A 388 28.19 -27.68 16.17
CA PRO A 388 29.55 -27.26 16.49
C PRO A 388 30.24 -28.37 17.28
N SER A 389 31.30 -28.94 16.72
CA SER A 389 32.22 -29.84 17.41
C SER A 389 33.07 -29.03 18.39
N ALA A 390 32.90 -29.28 19.68
CA ALA A 390 33.88 -28.91 20.70
C ALA A 390 35.11 -29.84 20.60
N SER A 391 36.27 -29.28 20.97
CA SER A 391 37.60 -29.88 21.10
C SER A 391 38.48 -29.93 19.82
N CYS A 392 39.43 -29.00 19.74
CA CYS A 392 40.85 -29.34 19.94
C CYS A 392 41.67 -28.05 20.01
N ALA A 393 42.27 -27.82 21.17
CA ALA A 393 43.30 -26.83 21.38
C ALA A 393 44.64 -27.35 20.85
N ALA A 394 45.36 -26.51 20.10
CA ALA A 394 46.81 -26.52 19.93
C ALA A 394 47.21 -25.08 19.54
N SER A 395 48.14 -24.39 20.21
CA SER A 395 49.58 -24.66 20.12
C SER A 395 50.38 -23.87 21.20
N THR A 396 51.25 -24.56 21.95
CA THR A 396 52.70 -24.33 22.28
C THR A 396 53.30 -22.89 22.36
N PRO A 397 54.42 -22.61 23.10
CA PRO A 397 55.50 -23.55 23.50
C PRO A 397 56.25 -23.36 24.86
N SER A 398 56.94 -24.45 25.24
CA SER A 398 58.29 -24.56 25.87
C SER A 398 58.64 -23.79 27.15
N ALA A 399 58.85 -24.53 28.26
CA ALA A 399 60.01 -24.34 29.14
C ALA A 399 60.33 -25.59 30.00
N ARG A 400 61.60 -25.97 29.98
CA ARG A 400 62.31 -26.93 30.83
C ARG A 400 61.96 -26.85 32.33
N ARG A 401 61.84 -28.01 33.00
CA ARG A 401 62.88 -28.52 33.94
C ARG A 401 62.57 -29.92 34.45
N ARG A 402 63.55 -30.81 34.28
CA ARG A 402 63.71 -32.08 35.01
C ARG A 402 64.17 -31.81 36.44
N ARG A 403 63.68 -32.58 37.40
CA ARG A 403 64.46 -33.44 38.33
C ARG A 403 63.55 -34.05 39.40
N SER A 404 63.44 -35.37 39.38
CA SER A 404 63.29 -36.20 40.58
C SER A 404 63.90 -37.57 40.29
N THR A 405 64.99 -37.86 41.00
CA THR A 405 65.44 -39.20 41.47
C THR A 405 64.36 -39.81 42.40
N PRO A 406 64.45 -41.05 42.93
CA PRO A 406 65.50 -42.09 42.86
C PRO A 406 64.96 -43.48 42.40
N THR A 407 65.81 -44.37 41.85
CA THR A 407 66.45 -45.54 42.52
C THR A 407 65.50 -46.72 42.79
N SER A 408 65.46 -47.61 41.79
CA SER A 408 65.60 -49.08 41.83
C SER A 408 64.78 -50.01 42.74
N ALA A 409 64.52 -51.17 42.13
CA ALA A 409 64.16 -52.49 42.65
C ALA A 409 62.70 -52.62 43.10
N THR A 410 61.90 -53.55 42.58
CA THR A 410 62.20 -54.86 41.98
C THR A 410 61.07 -55.24 41.03
#